data_AF-A0A544STF1-F1
#
_entry.id   AF-A0A544STF1-F1
#
_cell.length_a   1.000
_cell.length_b   1.000
_cell.length_c   1.000
_cell.angle_alpha   90.00
_cell.angle_beta   90.00
_cell.angle_gamma   90.00
#
_symmetry.space_group_name_H-M   'P 1'
#
loop_
_entity.id
_entity.type
_entity.pdbx_description
1 polymer ?
#
loop_
_entity_poly.entity_id
_entity_poly.type
_entity_poly.pdbx_seq_one_letter_code
_entity_poly.pdbx_strand_id
1 'polypeptide(L)'
;MNSLKHVLCEKRSYSREFASHHHEFGQFLFPLQGSLDIKTKGQEVNLNEDHCFYLPPQLEHEYRSKDRNEFLILDVPTHYLPEQTYNMHFQLDTQWSAIRYLLLEEAKRPDSASSLVNLARYVVSKLQTSNPASIDYIHNHFKEPITLETLAKIEHYHPVYYSSWFKKRTGKSLKMYLTELRLQEAKNLLVSTSWSMSKISEELGFENSSSFTRWFGNSEGIAPQKYRILNNG
;
A
#
# COMPACT_ATOMS: atom_id res chain seq x y z
N MET A 1 22.53 -1.35 6.53
CA MET A 1 21.62 -0.55 5.69
C MET A 1 22.45 0.40 4.86
N ASN A 2 22.30 0.36 3.54
CA ASN A 2 23.06 1.19 2.62
C ASN A 2 22.30 2.49 2.37
N SER A 3 22.82 3.62 2.84
CA SER A 3 22.31 4.94 2.46
C SER A 3 22.53 5.13 0.95
N LEU A 4 21.44 5.23 0.20
CA LEU A 4 21.49 5.46 -1.24
C LEU A 4 22.02 6.88 -1.53
N LYS A 5 23.15 6.98 -2.21
CA LYS A 5 23.80 8.27 -2.52
C LYS A 5 23.32 8.91 -3.82
N HIS A 6 22.89 8.10 -4.78
CA HIS A 6 22.51 8.53 -6.13
C HIS A 6 21.18 7.90 -6.52
N VAL A 7 20.43 8.57 -7.39
CA VAL A 7 19.24 7.97 -8.01
C VAL A 7 19.66 6.69 -8.74
N LEU A 8 18.93 5.61 -8.49
CA LEU A 8 19.13 4.32 -9.17
C LEU A 8 17.84 3.95 -9.88
N CYS A 9 17.94 3.61 -11.17
CA CYS A 9 16.81 3.10 -11.93
C CYS A 9 17.21 1.81 -12.64
N GLU A 10 16.59 0.70 -12.30
CA GLU A 10 16.97 -0.61 -12.82
C GLU A 10 15.80 -1.58 -12.87
N LYS A 11 15.97 -2.67 -13.62
CA LYS A 11 15.02 -3.77 -13.64
C LYS A 11 15.27 -4.71 -12.46
N ARG A 12 14.21 -5.09 -11.75
CA ARG A 12 14.23 -6.11 -10.69
C ARG A 12 13.16 -7.16 -10.92
N SER A 13 13.43 -8.37 -10.43
CA SER A 13 12.46 -9.47 -10.32
C SER A 13 12.35 -9.90 -8.86
N TYR A 14 11.22 -10.49 -8.49
CA TYR A 14 10.91 -10.80 -7.09
C TYR A 14 10.50 -12.27 -6.94
N SER A 15 10.86 -12.87 -5.81
CA SER A 15 10.62 -14.29 -5.56
C SER A 15 9.19 -14.57 -5.07
N ARG A 16 8.84 -15.86 -5.01
CA ARG A 16 7.58 -16.36 -4.43
C ARG A 16 7.55 -16.34 -2.91
N GLU A 17 8.71 -16.26 -2.27
CA GLU A 17 8.81 -16.21 -0.82
C GLU A 17 8.54 -14.80 -0.33
N PHE A 18 7.84 -14.70 0.81
CA PHE A 18 7.64 -13.40 1.45
C PHE A 18 8.98 -12.89 1.96
N ALA A 19 9.35 -11.70 1.50
CA ALA A 19 10.44 -10.92 2.05
C ALA A 19 9.88 -9.69 2.75
N SER A 20 10.45 -9.33 3.91
CA SER A 20 10.09 -8.16 4.68
C SER A 20 11.32 -7.29 4.90
N HIS A 21 11.22 -6.00 4.59
CA HIS A 21 12.26 -5.04 4.92
C HIS A 21 11.73 -3.60 4.92
N HIS A 22 12.63 -2.68 5.26
CA HIS A 22 12.50 -1.25 4.98
C HIS A 22 13.82 -0.71 4.40
N HIS A 23 13.75 0.48 3.80
CA HIS A 23 14.90 1.14 3.17
C HIS A 23 14.91 2.65 3.47
N GLU A 24 16.10 3.28 3.45
CA GLU A 24 16.30 4.70 3.76
C GLU A 24 16.15 5.64 2.54
N PHE A 25 15.42 5.22 1.52
CA PHE A 25 15.16 5.98 0.29
C PHE A 25 13.69 5.82 -0.12
N GLY A 26 13.19 6.67 -1.00
CA GLY A 26 11.88 6.50 -1.62
C GLY A 26 11.99 5.56 -2.80
N GLN A 27 11.00 4.70 -3.02
CA GLN A 27 11.04 3.70 -4.09
C GLN A 27 9.75 3.75 -4.90
N PHE A 28 9.87 3.92 -6.22
CA PHE A 28 8.76 3.74 -7.14
C PHE A 28 8.87 2.38 -7.83
N LEU A 29 7.75 1.67 -7.87
CA LEU A 29 7.60 0.36 -8.48
C LEU A 29 6.72 0.49 -9.72
N PHE A 30 7.33 0.31 -10.89
CA PHE A 30 6.64 0.28 -12.18
C PHE A 30 6.66 -1.14 -12.73
N PRO A 31 5.57 -1.91 -12.63
CA PRO A 31 5.53 -3.26 -13.20
C PRO A 31 5.68 -3.19 -14.72
N LEU A 32 6.52 -4.06 -15.27
CA LEU A 32 6.71 -4.28 -16.70
C LEU A 32 6.08 -5.60 -17.14
N GLN A 33 6.06 -6.58 -16.24
CA GLN A 33 5.41 -7.88 -16.43
C GLN A 33 4.96 -8.46 -15.09
N GLY A 34 3.75 -9.02 -15.06
CA GLY A 34 3.23 -9.78 -13.92
C GLY A 34 2.72 -8.89 -12.78
N SER A 35 2.71 -9.43 -11.56
CA SER A 35 2.22 -8.70 -10.38
C SER A 35 3.08 -8.90 -9.13
N LEU A 36 2.94 -7.99 -8.17
CA LEU A 36 3.58 -8.06 -6.86
C LEU A 36 2.54 -7.89 -5.77
N ASP A 37 2.43 -8.88 -4.89
CA ASP A 37 1.72 -8.72 -3.62
C ASP A 37 2.62 -7.86 -2.72
N ILE A 38 2.14 -6.69 -2.28
CA ILE A 38 2.82 -5.78 -1.35
C ILE A 38 1.92 -5.63 -0.13
N LYS A 39 2.48 -5.73 1.06
CA LYS A 39 1.77 -5.54 2.32
C LYS A 39 2.51 -4.53 3.18
N THR A 40 1.80 -3.51 3.63
CA THR A 40 2.26 -2.53 4.63
C THR A 40 1.33 -2.61 5.84
N LYS A 41 1.67 -1.94 6.94
CA LYS A 41 0.80 -1.89 8.13
C LYS A 41 -0.63 -1.38 7.86
N GLY A 42 -0.81 -0.56 6.82
CA GLY A 42 -2.09 0.06 6.51
C GLY A 42 -2.79 -0.45 5.24
N GLN A 43 -2.14 -1.31 4.45
CA GLN A 43 -2.61 -1.62 3.11
C GLN A 43 -1.96 -2.89 2.55
N GLU A 44 -2.77 -3.78 1.97
CA GLU A 44 -2.28 -4.83 1.08
C GLU A 44 -2.58 -4.42 -0.37
N VAL A 45 -1.70 -4.70 -1.34
CA VAL A 45 -1.86 -4.34 -2.75
C VAL A 45 -1.40 -5.51 -3.59
N ASN A 46 -2.17 -5.87 -4.60
CA ASN A 46 -1.65 -6.63 -5.73
C ASN A 46 -1.35 -5.63 -6.86
N LEU A 47 -0.07 -5.28 -6.99
CA LEU A 47 0.42 -4.28 -7.93
C LEU A 47 0.61 -4.95 -9.30
N ASN A 48 -0.09 -4.45 -10.33
CA ASN A 48 -0.06 -4.99 -11.69
C ASN A 48 0.37 -3.93 -12.72
N GLU A 49 0.51 -4.34 -13.98
CA GLU A 49 1.05 -3.54 -15.10
C GLU A 49 0.32 -2.22 -15.38
N ASP A 50 -0.91 -2.05 -14.90
CA ASP A 50 -1.72 -0.84 -15.06
C ASP A 50 -1.50 0.19 -13.95
N HIS A 51 -0.69 -0.13 -12.94
CA HIS A 51 -0.53 0.69 -11.74
C HIS A 51 0.93 0.94 -11.41
N CYS A 52 1.19 2.01 -10.65
CA CYS A 52 2.44 2.28 -9.99
C CYS A 52 2.22 2.32 -8.48
N PHE A 53 3.25 1.93 -7.74
CA PHE A 53 3.27 2.05 -6.29
C PHE A 53 4.50 2.83 -5.84
N TYR A 54 4.32 3.79 -4.96
CA TYR A 54 5.39 4.49 -4.27
C TYR A 54 5.48 4.02 -2.81
N LEU A 55 6.68 3.66 -2.37
CA LEU A 55 7.05 3.35 -0.99
C LEU A 55 7.89 4.50 -0.42
N PRO A 56 7.43 5.20 0.63
CA PRO A 56 8.24 6.21 1.30
C PRO A 56 9.40 5.58 2.09
N PRO A 57 10.43 6.37 2.41
CA PRO A 57 11.53 5.93 3.27
C PRO A 57 11.02 5.36 4.61
N GLN A 58 11.73 4.36 5.12
CA GLN A 58 11.51 3.71 6.43
C GLN A 58 10.16 3.01 6.60
N LEU A 59 9.34 2.91 5.55
CA LEU A 59 8.11 2.14 5.60
C LEU A 59 8.42 0.64 5.55
N GLU A 60 8.15 -0.04 6.67
CA GLU A 60 8.15 -1.50 6.73
C GLU A 60 7.11 -2.07 5.77
N HIS A 61 7.56 -2.96 4.90
CA HIS A 61 6.70 -3.63 3.94
C HIS A 61 7.16 -5.07 3.69
N GLU A 62 6.19 -5.91 3.36
CA GLU A 62 6.37 -7.28 2.88
C GLU A 62 6.00 -7.35 1.41
N TYR A 63 6.66 -8.23 0.65
CA TYR A 63 6.28 -8.48 -0.73
C TYR A 63 6.60 -9.89 -1.18
N ARG A 64 5.90 -10.32 -2.23
CA ARG A 64 6.27 -11.47 -3.07
C ARG A 64 5.66 -11.33 -4.46
N SER A 65 6.16 -12.10 -5.42
CA SER A 65 5.48 -12.36 -6.69
C SER A 65 5.17 -13.84 -6.86
N LYS A 66 3.92 -14.17 -7.21
CA LYS A 66 3.51 -15.57 -7.42
C LYS A 66 3.94 -16.12 -8.79
N ASP A 67 4.20 -15.24 -9.75
CA ASP A 67 4.44 -15.59 -11.14
C ASP A 67 5.73 -14.95 -11.66
N ARG A 68 6.10 -15.24 -12.90
CA ARG A 68 7.23 -14.56 -13.55
C ARG A 68 6.94 -13.07 -13.62
N ASN A 69 7.92 -12.28 -13.21
CA ASN A 69 7.69 -10.87 -13.01
C ASN A 69 8.93 -10.02 -13.34
N GLU A 70 8.69 -8.79 -13.79
CA GLU A 70 9.74 -7.81 -14.07
C GLU A 70 9.21 -6.42 -13.74
N PHE A 71 9.99 -5.65 -12.99
CA PHE A 71 9.64 -4.32 -12.52
C PHE A 71 10.77 -3.36 -12.84
N LEU A 72 10.43 -2.18 -13.32
CA LEU A 72 11.33 -1.04 -13.31
C LEU A 72 11.22 -0.35 -11.95
N ILE A 73 12.34 -0.30 -11.24
CA ILE A 73 12.43 0.28 -9.91
C ILE A 73 13.20 1.58 -10.00
N LEU A 74 12.66 2.65 -9.43
CA LEU A 74 13.33 3.93 -9.28
C LEU A 74 13.52 4.20 -7.78
N ASP A 75 14.76 4.06 -7.31
CA ASP A 75 15.15 4.41 -5.95
C ASP A 75 15.66 5.87 -5.92
N VAL A 76 15.10 6.65 -5.00
CA VAL A 76 15.30 8.08 -4.89
C VAL A 76 15.86 8.42 -3.50
N PRO A 77 17.09 8.96 -3.42
CA PRO A 77 17.66 9.42 -2.15
C PRO A 77 16.77 10.44 -1.42
N THR A 78 16.78 10.39 -0.09
CA THR A 78 15.93 11.24 0.77
C THR A 78 16.11 12.74 0.54
N HIS A 79 17.30 13.21 0.17
CA HIS A 79 17.55 14.62 -0.11
C HIS A 79 16.86 15.15 -1.38
N TYR A 80 16.31 14.28 -2.23
CA TYR A 80 15.44 14.68 -3.33
C TYR A 80 13.96 14.65 -2.96
N LEU A 81 13.59 14.03 -1.84
CA LEU A 81 12.21 13.85 -1.43
C LEU A 81 11.72 15.02 -0.55
N PRO A 82 10.41 15.31 -0.55
CA PRO A 82 9.79 16.15 0.46
C PRO A 82 10.02 15.57 1.88
N GLU A 83 9.92 16.43 2.90
CA GLU A 83 10.10 16.04 4.31
C GLU A 83 9.15 14.90 4.73
N GLN A 84 7.92 14.93 4.22
CA GLN A 84 6.92 13.90 4.44
C GLN A 84 6.36 13.42 3.12
N THR A 85 6.34 12.10 2.96
CA THR A 85 5.71 11.44 1.82
C THR A 85 4.97 10.21 2.33
N TYR A 86 3.90 9.84 1.61
CA TYR A 86 3.03 8.73 1.95
C TYR A 86 3.07 7.72 0.82
N ASN A 87 2.81 6.45 1.11
CA ASN A 87 2.71 5.46 0.04
C ASN A 87 1.55 5.81 -0.89
N MET A 88 1.77 5.66 -2.19
CA MET A 88 0.76 5.99 -3.20
C MET A 88 0.57 4.82 -4.14
N HIS A 89 -0.68 4.41 -4.31
CA HIS A 89 -1.10 3.48 -5.36
C HIS A 89 -1.89 4.25 -6.40
N PHE A 90 -1.48 4.24 -7.66
CA PHE A 90 -2.22 4.96 -8.68
C PHE A 90 -2.14 4.26 -10.02
N GLN A 91 -3.22 4.37 -10.78
CA GLN A 91 -3.29 3.88 -12.15
C GLN A 91 -2.34 4.70 -13.05
N LEU A 92 -1.62 4.01 -13.92
CA LEU A 92 -0.80 4.60 -14.96
C LEU A 92 -1.71 5.24 -16.02
N ASP A 93 -1.88 6.55 -15.95
CA ASP A 93 -2.44 7.32 -17.05
C ASP A 93 -1.40 7.53 -18.16
N THR A 94 -1.76 8.29 -19.20
CA THR A 94 -0.86 8.60 -20.32
C THR A 94 0.44 9.26 -19.86
N GLN A 95 0.39 10.14 -18.85
CA GLN A 95 1.58 10.82 -18.34
C GLN A 95 2.49 9.84 -17.60
N TRP A 96 1.95 9.04 -16.69
CA TRP A 96 2.74 8.06 -15.94
C TRP A 96 3.26 6.91 -16.81
N SER A 97 2.51 6.53 -17.85
CA SER A 97 2.98 5.57 -18.85
C SER A 97 4.17 6.11 -19.64
N ALA A 98 4.15 7.38 -20.03
CA ALA A 98 5.26 8.04 -20.69
C ALA A 98 6.49 8.18 -19.77
N ILE A 99 6.28 8.53 -18.49
CA ILE A 99 7.34 8.56 -17.46
C ILE A 99 7.99 7.18 -17.34
N ARG A 100 7.21 6.11 -17.20
CA ARG A 100 7.72 4.73 -17.12
C ARG A 100 8.58 4.39 -18.33
N TYR A 101 8.12 4.74 -19.53
CA TYR A 101 8.87 4.50 -20.76
C TYR A 101 10.19 5.27 -20.80
N LEU A 102 10.18 6.57 -20.45
CA LEU A 102 11.39 7.39 -20.41
C LEU A 102 12.40 6.88 -19.39
N LEU A 103 11.95 6.53 -18.18
CA LEU A 103 12.80 5.92 -17.16
C LEU A 103 13.43 4.61 -17.66
N LEU A 104 12.64 3.77 -18.35
CA LEU A 104 13.10 2.50 -18.91
C LEU A 104 14.20 2.69 -19.96
N GLU A 105 14.07 3.70 -20.83
CA GLU A 105 15.08 4.00 -21.86
C GLU A 105 16.33 4.64 -21.27
N GLU A 106 16.19 5.57 -20.33
CA GLU A 106 17.34 6.20 -19.68
C GLU A 106 18.12 5.20 -18.79
N ALA A 107 17.44 4.24 -18.15
CA ALA A 107 18.09 3.19 -17.35
C ALA A 107 19.02 2.27 -18.16
N LYS A 108 18.83 2.19 -19.49
CA LYS A 108 19.70 1.38 -20.38
C LYS A 108 20.99 2.11 -20.78
N ARG A 109 21.07 3.41 -20.53
CA ARG A 109 22.16 4.27 -21.01
C ARG A 109 23.21 4.46 -19.90
N PRO A 110 24.49 4.12 -20.11
CA PRO A 110 25.53 4.27 -19.08
C PRO A 110 25.76 5.73 -18.63
N ASP A 111 25.59 6.69 -19.54
CA ASP A 111 25.91 8.11 -19.31
C ASP A 111 24.68 8.98 -18.96
N SER A 112 23.54 8.38 -18.64
CA SER A 112 22.27 9.09 -18.39
C SER A 112 22.11 9.63 -16.97
N ALA A 113 23.14 9.59 -16.13
CA ALA A 113 23.02 9.92 -14.71
C ALA A 113 22.33 11.28 -14.46
N SER A 114 22.64 12.31 -15.26
CA SER A 114 21.98 13.62 -15.17
C SER A 114 20.52 13.59 -15.62
N SER A 115 20.21 12.88 -16.71
CA SER A 115 18.84 12.67 -17.20
C SER A 115 17.97 11.93 -16.19
N LEU A 116 18.48 10.85 -15.60
CA LEU A 116 17.78 10.08 -14.56
C LEU A 116 17.50 10.92 -13.33
N VAL A 117 18.45 11.75 -12.89
CA VAL A 117 18.24 12.68 -11.78
C VAL A 117 17.14 13.70 -12.12
N ASN A 118 17.13 14.24 -13.34
CA ASN A 118 16.08 15.18 -13.77
C ASN A 118 14.69 14.51 -13.83
N LEU A 119 14.61 13.29 -14.37
CA LEU A 119 13.38 12.51 -14.38
C LEU A 119 12.90 12.19 -12.96
N ALA A 120 13.81 11.78 -12.07
CA ALA A 120 13.47 11.52 -10.67
C ALA A 120 12.92 12.77 -9.98
N ARG A 121 13.52 13.95 -10.18
CA ARG A 121 12.98 15.22 -9.64
C ARG A 121 11.59 15.52 -10.19
N TYR A 122 11.38 15.29 -11.48
CA TYR A 122 10.06 15.47 -12.09
C TYR A 122 9.03 14.51 -11.48
N VAL A 123 9.36 13.23 -11.35
CA VAL A 123 8.51 12.22 -10.70
C VAL A 123 8.20 12.60 -9.26
N VAL A 124 9.21 13.02 -8.49
CA VAL A 124 9.04 13.43 -7.09
C VAL A 124 8.15 14.68 -6.97
N SER A 125 8.23 15.64 -7.90
CA SER A 125 7.34 16.80 -7.90
C SER A 125 5.85 16.44 -8.08
N LYS A 126 5.54 15.20 -8.48
CA LYS A 126 4.17 14.68 -8.59
C LYS A 126 3.73 13.93 -7.33
N LEU A 127 4.61 13.69 -6.38
CA LEU A 127 4.23 13.09 -5.10
C LEU A 127 3.33 14.05 -4.33
N GLN A 128 2.31 13.47 -3.71
CA GLN A 128 1.51 14.21 -2.74
C GLN A 128 2.22 14.22 -1.39
N THR A 129 2.34 15.40 -0.80
CA THR A 129 3.02 15.61 0.49
C THR A 129 2.12 15.42 1.70
N SER A 130 0.82 15.15 1.48
CA SER A 130 -0.14 14.83 2.54
C SER A 130 -1.02 13.67 2.13
N ASN A 131 -1.34 12.80 3.09
CA ASN A 131 -2.46 11.89 2.95
C ASN A 131 -3.75 12.74 2.93
N PRO A 132 -4.80 12.35 2.20
CA PRO A 132 -6.08 13.06 2.28
C PRO A 132 -6.66 12.88 3.66
N ALA A 133 -7.31 13.93 4.15
CA ALA A 133 -7.90 13.95 5.47
C ALA A 133 -8.91 12.81 5.68
N SER A 134 -9.62 12.37 4.63
CA SER A 134 -10.55 11.24 4.72
C SER A 134 -9.86 9.89 4.89
N ILE A 135 -8.67 9.71 4.33
CA ILE A 135 -7.90 8.46 4.50
C ILE A 135 -7.30 8.43 5.91
N ASP A 136 -6.77 9.54 6.39
CA ASP A 136 -6.32 9.65 7.79
C ASP A 136 -7.48 9.41 8.77
N TYR A 137 -8.65 9.98 8.49
CA TYR A 137 -9.86 9.71 9.27
C TYR A 137 -10.21 8.22 9.29
N ILE A 138 -10.13 7.52 8.15
CA ILE A 138 -10.34 6.07 8.12
C ILE A 138 -9.35 5.34 9.03
N HIS A 139 -8.06 5.64 8.97
CA HIS A 139 -7.06 4.96 9.80
C HIS A 139 -7.26 5.20 11.30
N ASN A 140 -7.80 6.36 11.68
CA ASN A 140 -8.08 6.69 13.08
C ASN A 140 -9.41 6.11 13.58
N HIS A 141 -10.39 5.91 12.68
CA HIS A 141 -11.77 5.57 13.05
C HIS A 141 -12.26 4.25 12.43
N PHE A 142 -11.39 3.39 11.87
CA PHE A 142 -11.84 2.16 11.18
C PHE A 142 -12.62 1.19 12.07
N LYS A 143 -12.50 1.31 13.40
CA LYS A 143 -13.26 0.54 14.41
C LYS A 143 -14.71 1.05 14.57
N GLU A 144 -15.03 2.21 14.02
CA GLU A 144 -16.34 2.86 14.08
C GLU A 144 -17.12 2.71 12.76
N PRO A 145 -18.44 2.96 12.75
CA PRO A 145 -19.21 3.06 11.51
C PRO A 145 -18.75 4.26 10.67
N ILE A 146 -18.14 3.99 9.52
CA ILE A 146 -17.73 5.02 8.54
C ILE A 146 -18.63 4.92 7.30
N THR A 147 -19.17 6.07 6.88
CA THR A 147 -20.00 6.19 5.68
C THR A 147 -19.28 6.94 4.57
N LEU A 148 -19.70 6.70 3.32
CA LEU A 148 -19.16 7.38 2.15
C LEU A 148 -19.42 8.89 2.23
N GLU A 149 -20.58 9.28 2.75
CA GLU A 149 -21.03 10.66 2.90
C GLU A 149 -20.13 11.45 3.85
N THR A 150 -19.76 10.85 4.99
CA THR A 150 -18.84 11.47 5.97
C THR A 150 -17.49 11.76 5.33
N LEU A 151 -16.94 10.77 4.62
CA LEU A 151 -15.63 10.91 3.99
C LEU A 151 -15.64 11.87 2.80
N ALA A 152 -16.71 11.85 1.99
CA ALA A 152 -16.90 12.79 0.90
C ALA A 152 -16.98 14.22 1.42
N LYS A 153 -17.66 14.45 2.55
CA LYS A 153 -17.73 15.76 3.20
C LYS A 153 -16.36 16.25 3.68
N ILE A 154 -15.51 15.36 4.21
CA ILE A 154 -14.14 15.68 4.64
C ILE A 154 -13.30 16.18 3.46
N GLU A 155 -13.42 15.56 2.28
CA GLU A 155 -12.71 15.98 1.06
C GLU A 155 -13.44 17.04 0.24
N HIS A 156 -14.56 17.58 0.74
CA HIS A 156 -15.41 18.52 0.00
C HIS A 156 -15.90 18.01 -1.36
N TYR A 157 -16.15 16.71 -1.46
CA TYR A 157 -16.64 16.04 -2.66
C TYR A 157 -18.11 15.62 -2.54
N HIS A 158 -18.77 15.46 -3.69
CA HIS A 158 -20.01 14.71 -3.76
C HIS A 158 -19.74 13.20 -3.56
N PRO A 159 -20.59 12.43 -2.84
CA PRO A 159 -20.32 11.02 -2.52
C PRO A 159 -20.00 10.14 -3.73
N VAL A 160 -20.69 10.34 -4.86
CA VAL A 160 -20.44 9.60 -6.12
C VAL A 160 -19.02 9.84 -6.65
N TYR A 161 -18.56 11.10 -6.62
CA TYR A 161 -17.21 11.45 -7.03
C TYR A 161 -16.18 10.88 -6.05
N TYR A 162 -16.43 11.03 -4.75
CA TYR A 162 -15.55 10.50 -3.70
C TYR A 162 -15.32 8.99 -3.85
N SER A 163 -16.37 8.21 -4.11
CA SER A 163 -16.25 6.76 -4.32
C SER A 163 -15.29 6.42 -5.45
N SER A 164 -15.40 7.13 -6.57
CA SER A 164 -14.55 6.92 -7.75
C SER A 164 -13.12 7.38 -7.49
N TRP A 165 -12.95 8.55 -6.88
CA TRP A 165 -11.65 9.09 -6.48
C TRP A 165 -10.94 8.19 -5.47
N PHE A 166 -11.64 7.70 -4.45
CA PHE A 166 -11.10 6.82 -3.41
C PHE A 166 -10.64 5.50 -4.01
N LYS A 167 -11.45 4.90 -4.89
CA LYS A 167 -11.06 3.67 -5.59
C LYS A 167 -9.86 3.87 -6.49
N LYS A 168 -9.79 4.98 -7.23
CA LYS A 168 -8.64 5.32 -8.08
C LYS A 168 -7.36 5.50 -7.25
N ARG A 169 -7.48 6.09 -6.06
CA ARG A 169 -6.36 6.40 -5.17
C ARG A 169 -5.89 5.24 -4.30
N THR A 170 -6.79 4.37 -3.86
CA THR A 170 -6.44 3.25 -2.98
C THR A 170 -6.34 1.92 -3.76
N GLY A 171 -6.87 1.88 -4.98
CA GLY A 171 -7.11 0.66 -5.74
C GLY A 171 -8.33 -0.14 -5.27
N LYS A 172 -9.05 0.31 -4.23
CA LYS A 172 -10.07 -0.49 -3.55
C LYS A 172 -11.35 0.29 -3.29
N SER A 173 -12.47 -0.43 -3.22
CA SER A 173 -13.69 0.18 -2.69
C SER A 173 -13.51 0.47 -1.20
N LEU A 174 -14.21 1.49 -0.68
CA LEU A 174 -14.20 1.83 0.74
C LEU A 174 -14.50 0.61 1.63
N LYS A 175 -15.50 -0.19 1.24
CA LYS A 175 -15.88 -1.41 1.98
C LYS A 175 -14.74 -2.42 2.06
N MET A 176 -14.05 -2.67 0.95
CA MET A 176 -12.90 -3.60 0.93
C MET A 176 -11.77 -3.05 1.78
N TYR A 177 -11.47 -1.76 1.65
CA TYR A 177 -10.40 -1.11 2.41
C TYR A 177 -10.62 -1.19 3.93
N LEU A 178 -11.83 -0.87 4.41
CA LEU A 178 -12.21 -1.02 5.82
C LEU A 178 -12.17 -2.48 6.29
N THR A 179 -12.61 -3.41 5.45
CA THR A 179 -12.58 -4.84 5.78
C THR A 179 -11.15 -5.32 6.00
N GLU A 180 -10.22 -4.91 5.15
CA GLU A 180 -8.81 -5.29 5.27
C GLU A 180 -8.15 -4.68 6.50
N LEU A 181 -8.38 -3.39 6.78
CA LEU A 181 -7.87 -2.75 7.99
C LEU A 181 -8.34 -3.48 9.26
N ARG A 182 -9.64 -3.77 9.34
CA ARG A 182 -10.22 -4.53 10.45
C ARG A 182 -9.66 -5.94 10.53
N LEU A 183 -9.41 -6.59 9.38
CA LEU A 183 -8.90 -7.95 9.36
C LEU A 183 -7.45 -8.02 9.85
N GLN A 184 -6.61 -7.07 9.44
CA GLN A 184 -5.23 -6.99 9.94
C GLN A 184 -5.22 -6.75 11.46
N GLU A 185 -6.03 -5.82 11.94
CA GLU A 185 -6.14 -5.57 13.39
C GLU A 185 -6.68 -6.80 14.13
N ALA A 186 -7.68 -7.50 13.58
CA ALA A 186 -8.17 -8.74 14.16
C ALA A 186 -7.08 -9.81 14.28
N LYS A 187 -6.30 -10.02 13.22
CA LYS A 187 -5.16 -10.96 13.24
C LYS A 187 -4.14 -10.57 14.29
N ASN A 188 -3.78 -9.29 14.36
CA ASN A 188 -2.85 -8.76 15.35
C ASN A 188 -3.35 -9.04 16.77
N LEU A 189 -4.59 -8.65 17.10
CA LEU A 189 -5.18 -8.86 18.43
C LEU A 189 -5.30 -10.35 18.79
N LEU A 190 -5.58 -11.21 17.81
CA LEU A 190 -5.68 -12.66 18.04
C LEU A 190 -4.34 -13.27 18.47
N VAL A 191 -3.22 -12.75 17.94
CA VAL A 191 -1.87 -13.26 18.17
C VAL A 191 -1.20 -12.57 19.37
N SER A 192 -1.33 -11.24 19.47
CA SER A 192 -0.62 -10.43 20.46
C SER A 192 -1.29 -10.35 21.83
N THR A 193 -2.55 -10.80 21.94
CA THR A 193 -3.32 -10.71 23.20
C THR A 193 -3.97 -12.03 23.59
N SER A 194 -4.28 -12.16 24.88
CA SER A 194 -5.10 -13.25 25.43
C SER A 194 -6.60 -12.90 25.48
N TRP A 195 -7.04 -11.85 24.77
CA TRP A 195 -8.43 -11.37 24.85
C TRP A 195 -9.44 -12.43 24.35
N SER A 196 -10.63 -12.42 24.93
CA SER A 196 -11.74 -13.27 24.49
C SER A 196 -12.25 -12.83 23.11
N MET A 197 -12.89 -13.73 22.37
CA MET A 197 -13.51 -13.39 21.07
C MET A 197 -14.56 -12.28 21.22
N SER A 198 -15.28 -12.25 22.35
CA SER A 198 -16.21 -11.17 22.66
C SER A 198 -15.51 -9.83 22.84
N LYS A 199 -14.34 -9.80 23.50
CA LYS A 199 -13.58 -8.55 23.68
C LYS A 199 -13.00 -8.04 22.37
N ILE A 200 -12.46 -8.94 21.53
CA ILE A 200 -11.94 -8.58 20.19
C ILE A 200 -13.09 -8.10 19.30
N SER A 201 -14.25 -8.75 19.36
CA SER A 201 -15.45 -8.33 18.65
C SER A 201 -15.87 -6.90 19.03
N GLU A 202 -15.93 -6.59 20.33
CA GLU A 202 -16.25 -5.26 20.85
C GLU A 202 -15.23 -4.22 20.37
N GLU A 203 -13.93 -4.52 20.50
CA GLU A 203 -12.84 -3.63 20.08
C GLU A 203 -12.91 -3.26 18.60
N LEU A 204 -13.34 -4.19 17.74
CA LEU A 204 -13.44 -3.99 16.29
C LEU A 204 -14.82 -3.44 15.86
N GLY A 205 -15.69 -3.09 16.82
CA GLY A 205 -17.00 -2.49 16.55
C GLY A 205 -18.07 -3.47 16.03
N PHE A 206 -17.92 -4.78 16.30
CA PHE A 206 -18.95 -5.77 15.95
C PHE A 206 -19.98 -5.91 17.08
N GLU A 207 -21.25 -6.03 16.71
CA GLU A 207 -22.38 -6.15 17.65
C GLU A 207 -22.25 -7.34 18.62
N ASN A 208 -21.66 -8.46 18.16
CA ASN A 208 -21.46 -9.65 18.96
C ASN A 208 -20.37 -10.56 18.38
N SER A 209 -19.87 -11.46 19.22
CA SER A 209 -18.79 -12.41 18.90
C SER A 209 -19.15 -13.37 17.76
N SER A 210 -20.42 -13.71 17.57
CA SER A 210 -20.88 -14.56 16.47
C SER A 210 -20.74 -13.85 15.12
N SER A 211 -21.12 -12.57 15.05
CA SER A 211 -20.95 -11.72 13.87
C SER A 211 -19.48 -11.57 13.49
N PHE A 212 -18.62 -11.30 14.48
CA PHE A 212 -17.17 -11.26 14.29
C PHE A 212 -16.62 -12.60 13.78
N THR A 213 -17.00 -13.72 14.40
CA THR A 213 -16.51 -15.06 14.03
C THR A 213 -16.86 -15.41 12.60
N ARG A 214 -18.11 -15.14 12.17
CA ARG A 214 -18.55 -15.38 10.79
C ARG A 214 -17.81 -14.47 9.81
N TRP A 215 -17.69 -13.18 10.13
CA TRP A 215 -16.99 -12.22 9.28
C TRP A 215 -15.51 -12.57 9.11
N PHE A 216 -14.81 -12.90 10.21
CA PHE A 216 -13.41 -13.29 10.19
C PHE A 216 -13.23 -14.58 9.39
N GLY A 217 -14.05 -15.60 9.65
CA GLY A 217 -14.00 -16.86 8.92
C GLY A 217 -14.23 -16.71 7.42
N ASN A 218 -15.15 -15.82 7.01
CA ASN A 218 -15.37 -15.52 5.60
C ASN A 218 -14.21 -14.74 4.96
N SER A 219 -13.54 -13.89 5.73
CA SER A 219 -12.48 -13.02 5.22
C SER A 219 -11.12 -13.74 5.16
N GLU A 220 -10.84 -14.60 6.14
CA GLU A 220 -9.56 -15.32 6.27
C GLU A 220 -9.61 -16.78 5.80
N GLY A 221 -10.81 -17.36 5.70
CA GLY A 221 -11.01 -18.77 5.34
C GLY A 221 -10.91 -19.75 6.52
N ILE A 222 -10.51 -19.29 7.72
CA ILE A 222 -10.51 -20.10 8.94
C ILE A 222 -11.10 -19.34 10.13
N ALA A 223 -11.67 -20.08 11.09
CA ALA A 223 -12.22 -19.49 12.30
C ALA A 223 -11.14 -18.76 13.14
N PRO A 224 -11.48 -17.64 13.81
CA PRO A 224 -10.52 -16.83 14.58
C PRO A 224 -9.83 -17.62 15.69
N GLN A 225 -10.55 -18.50 16.39
CA GLN A 225 -9.96 -19.36 17.42
C GLN A 225 -8.92 -20.33 16.82
N LYS A 226 -9.19 -20.87 15.63
CA LYS A 226 -8.24 -21.73 14.91
C LYS A 226 -7.03 -20.93 14.47
N TYR A 227 -7.23 -19.71 13.96
CA TYR A 227 -6.14 -18.79 13.59
C TYR A 227 -5.20 -18.53 14.78
N ARG A 228 -5.75 -18.20 15.95
CA ARG A 228 -4.97 -18.00 17.18
C ARG A 228 -4.11 -19.22 17.54
N ILE A 229 -4.71 -20.41 17.55
CA ILE A 229 -3.99 -21.64 17.92
C ILE A 229 -2.82 -21.92 16.95
N LEU A 230 -3.01 -21.67 15.66
CA LEU A 230 -1.98 -21.92 14.64
C LEU A 230 -0.80 -20.95 14.71
N ASN A 231 -0.99 -19.74 15.25
CA ASN A 231 0.03 -18.70 15.27
C ASN A 231 0.64 -18.44 16.67
N ASN A 232 0.03 -18.97 17.73
CA ASN A 232 0.53 -18.89 19.11
C ASN A 232 1.10 -20.24 19.61
N GLY A 233 1.32 -21.19 18.69
CA GLY A 233 1.92 -22.50 18.95
C GLY A 233 3.43 -22.49 18.84
#